data_AF-A0A2G4JLZ6-F1
#
_entry.id   AF-A0A2G4JLZ6-F1
#
_cell.length_a   1.000
_cell.length_b   1.000
_cell.length_c   1.000
_cell.angle_alpha   90.00
_cell.angle_beta   90.00
_cell.angle_gamma   90.00
#
_symmetry.space_group_name_H-M   'P 1'
#
loop_
_entity.id
_entity.type
_entity.pdbx_description
1 polymer ?
#
loop_
_entity_poly.entity_id
_entity_poly.type
_entity_poly.pdbx_seq_one_letter_code
_entity_poly.pdbx_strand_id
1 'polypeptide(L)'
;MDLTSPPGAAKDSTPPEDSSKARKKELKRLLEGSRPLDWSERYRALNDAMDEAYDLIDINNREARFALVLMGALNAAVLVVSTRTDLLQGVFGEFPIAVGGLLGLYAVTAVYFFLQAIEALRPGRFKPRLGNWSKDADDYPMGVRYFEDVIQRDAVGYWRAWNEVQTGQLNAEIAIQVHSLCLKNNATRDALRRLFAGLRVMTVLVAGLLTLFVYATLNN
;
A
#
# COMPACT_ATOMS: atom_id res chain seq x y z
N MET A 1 61.89 -65.65 10.28
CA MET A 1 60.72 -66.05 9.47
C MET A 1 59.49 -65.95 10.36
N ASP A 2 58.38 -65.51 9.77
CA ASP A 2 57.06 -65.16 10.31
C ASP A 2 56.97 -63.89 11.18
N LEU A 3 56.49 -62.74 10.68
CA LEU A 3 55.14 -62.36 10.18
C LEU A 3 54.06 -62.39 11.27
N THR A 4 53.70 -61.20 11.78
CA THR A 4 52.31 -60.72 12.00
C THR A 4 52.29 -59.34 12.69
N SER A 5 52.01 -58.30 11.91
CA SER A 5 51.24 -57.11 12.34
C SER A 5 49.73 -57.44 12.16
N PRO A 6 48.71 -56.64 12.57
CA PRO A 6 48.68 -55.18 12.92
C PRO A 6 47.61 -54.86 14.04
N PRO A 7 46.87 -53.72 14.12
CA PRO A 7 47.09 -52.31 13.74
C PRO A 7 46.78 -51.28 14.86
N GLY A 8 47.29 -50.06 14.73
CA GLY A 8 46.49 -48.84 14.98
C GLY A 8 46.59 -48.15 16.35
N ALA A 9 47.23 -46.98 16.35
CA ALA A 9 46.92 -45.74 17.10
C ALA A 9 48.20 -44.88 17.09
N ALA A 10 48.23 -43.59 16.77
CA ALA A 10 47.18 -42.62 16.52
C ALA A 10 47.72 -41.66 15.44
N LYS A 11 46.92 -41.42 14.39
CA LYS A 11 47.12 -40.22 13.57
C LYS A 11 46.72 -39.04 14.43
N ASP A 12 47.71 -38.23 14.75
CA ASP A 12 47.58 -36.86 15.21
C ASP A 12 46.53 -36.16 14.31
N SER A 13 45.34 -35.95 14.88
CA SER A 13 44.21 -35.32 14.20
C SER A 13 44.06 -33.92 14.73
N THR A 14 45.09 -33.10 14.49
CA THR A 14 44.89 -31.66 14.45
C THR A 14 43.88 -31.40 13.32
N PRO A 15 42.69 -30.83 13.62
CA PRO A 15 41.71 -30.55 12.57
C PRO A 15 42.34 -29.61 11.54
N PRO A 16 42.16 -29.84 10.23
CA PRO A 16 42.73 -28.97 9.21
C PRO A 16 42.22 -27.55 9.46
N GLU A 17 43.14 -26.60 9.56
CA GLU A 17 42.92 -25.20 9.95
C GLU A 17 41.80 -24.53 9.12
N ASP A 18 41.64 -24.96 7.87
CA ASP A 18 40.61 -24.56 6.91
C ASP A 18 39.17 -24.92 7.34
N SER A 19 38.98 -26.05 8.03
CA SER A 19 37.66 -26.44 8.54
C SER A 19 37.17 -25.48 9.63
N SER A 20 38.10 -24.93 10.42
CA SER A 20 37.76 -23.93 11.45
C SER A 20 37.45 -22.56 10.82
N LYS A 21 38.16 -22.17 9.75
CA LYS A 21 37.92 -20.92 9.02
C LYS A 21 36.60 -20.95 8.27
N ALA A 22 36.29 -22.06 7.60
CA ALA A 22 34.99 -22.28 6.95
C ALA A 22 33.84 -22.25 7.97
N ARG A 23 33.98 -22.93 9.10
CA ARG A 23 32.96 -22.95 10.16
C ARG A 23 32.78 -21.59 10.83
N LYS A 24 33.86 -20.81 11.02
CA LYS A 24 33.79 -19.41 11.48
C LYS A 24 33.11 -18.50 10.46
N LYS A 25 33.36 -18.69 9.16
CA LYS A 25 32.71 -17.93 8.08
C LYS A 25 31.22 -18.26 7.97
N GLU A 26 30.85 -19.53 8.09
CA GLU A 26 29.46 -20.00 8.14
C GLU A 26 28.72 -19.42 9.36
N LEU A 27 29.34 -19.50 10.54
CA LEU A 27 28.79 -18.94 11.77
C LEU A 27 28.67 -17.42 11.70
N LYS A 28 29.67 -16.74 11.12
CA LYS A 28 29.61 -15.29 10.88
C LYS A 28 28.46 -14.94 9.94
N ARG A 29 28.27 -15.69 8.86
CA ARG A 29 27.15 -15.51 7.91
C ARG A 29 25.78 -15.75 8.56
N LEU A 30 25.65 -16.75 9.43
CA LEU A 30 24.42 -17.03 10.18
C LEU A 30 24.13 -15.94 11.23
N LEU A 31 25.16 -15.45 11.92
CA LEU A 31 25.05 -14.36 12.89
C LEU A 31 24.82 -13.00 12.21
N GLU A 32 25.37 -12.80 11.03
CA GLU A 32 25.24 -11.58 10.23
C GLU A 32 23.82 -11.40 9.69
N GLY A 33 23.05 -12.50 9.52
CA GLY A 33 21.61 -12.43 9.26
C GLY A 33 20.75 -12.04 10.46
N SER A 34 21.31 -12.04 11.68
CA SER A 34 20.59 -11.77 12.93
C SER A 34 21.08 -10.52 13.68
N ARG A 35 22.13 -9.85 13.20
CA ARG A 35 22.64 -8.62 13.83
C ARG A 35 21.72 -7.44 13.51
N PRO A 36 21.56 -6.48 14.43
CA PRO A 36 20.99 -5.19 14.09
C PRO A 36 21.78 -4.53 12.96
N LEU A 37 21.07 -3.87 12.05
CA LEU A 37 21.66 -3.08 10.99
C LEU A 37 22.54 -1.96 11.58
N ASP A 38 23.63 -1.62 10.91
CA ASP A 38 24.42 -0.42 11.24
C ASP A 38 23.65 0.85 10.83
N TRP A 39 24.03 2.02 11.35
CA TRP A 39 23.33 3.27 11.08
C TRP A 39 23.22 3.59 9.59
N SER A 40 24.26 3.29 8.80
CA SER A 40 24.31 3.54 7.36
C SER A 40 23.43 2.55 6.59
N GLU A 41 23.41 1.28 7.02
CA GLU A 41 22.55 0.24 6.46
C GLU A 41 21.08 0.56 6.75
N ARG A 42 20.75 1.01 7.97
CA ARG A 42 19.41 1.48 8.34
C ARG A 42 18.99 2.67 7.49
N TYR A 43 19.86 3.66 7.33
CA TYR A 43 19.57 4.83 6.52
C TYR A 43 19.22 4.45 5.08
N ARG A 44 20.01 3.56 4.46
CA ARG A 44 19.75 3.09 3.09
C ARG A 44 18.45 2.31 3.01
N ALA A 45 18.26 1.30 3.87
CA ALA A 45 17.05 0.50 3.88
C ALA A 45 15.78 1.33 4.11
N LEU A 46 15.86 2.36 4.95
CA LEU A 46 14.74 3.29 5.19
C LEU A 46 14.45 4.19 3.99
N ASN A 47 15.48 4.66 3.26
CA ASN A 47 15.25 5.39 2.02
C ASN A 47 14.68 4.47 0.94
N ASP A 48 15.20 3.26 0.78
CA ASP A 48 14.67 2.27 -0.17
C ASP A 48 13.18 1.98 0.13
N ALA A 49 12.82 1.80 1.39
CA ALA A 49 11.43 1.61 1.82
C ALA A 49 10.56 2.87 1.58
N MET A 50 11.14 4.07 1.68
CA MET A 50 10.46 5.33 1.40
C MET A 50 10.15 5.45 -0.10
N ASP A 51 11.11 5.11 -0.95
CA ASP A 51 10.95 5.11 -2.41
C ASP A 51 9.89 4.09 -2.84
N GLU A 52 9.95 2.86 -2.31
CA GLU A 52 8.89 1.86 -2.53
C GLU A 52 7.51 2.36 -2.08
N ALA A 53 7.45 3.07 -0.94
CA ALA A 53 6.18 3.64 -0.47
C ALA A 53 5.64 4.72 -1.42
N TYR A 54 6.50 5.52 -2.07
CA TYR A 54 6.09 6.48 -3.09
C TYR A 54 5.57 5.80 -4.35
N ASP A 55 6.25 4.74 -4.80
CA ASP A 55 5.80 3.95 -5.95
C ASP A 55 4.40 3.36 -5.71
N LEU A 56 4.15 2.83 -4.50
CA LEU A 56 2.83 2.35 -4.11
C LEU A 56 1.77 3.46 -4.10
N ILE A 57 2.11 4.68 -3.67
CA ILE A 57 1.20 5.83 -3.74
C ILE A 57 0.85 6.14 -5.19
N ASP A 58 1.82 6.14 -6.09
CA ASP A 58 1.59 6.42 -7.52
C ASP A 58 0.69 5.36 -8.16
N ILE A 59 0.95 4.07 -7.89
CA ILE A 59 0.11 2.96 -8.34
C ILE A 59 -1.33 3.14 -7.84
N ASN A 60 -1.52 3.41 -6.54
CA ASN A 60 -2.84 3.64 -5.94
C ASN A 60 -3.57 4.82 -6.61
N ASN A 61 -2.87 5.91 -6.91
CA ASN A 61 -3.45 7.05 -7.62
C ASN A 61 -3.88 6.69 -9.05
N ARG A 62 -3.08 5.89 -9.76
CA ARG A 62 -3.41 5.40 -11.10
C ARG A 62 -4.65 4.50 -11.08
N GLU A 63 -4.74 3.60 -10.10
CA GLU A 63 -5.92 2.74 -9.92
C GLU A 63 -7.18 3.55 -9.60
N ALA A 64 -7.09 4.57 -8.74
CA ALA A 64 -8.21 5.47 -8.45
C ALA A 64 -8.72 6.17 -9.71
N ARG A 65 -7.81 6.73 -10.53
CA ARG A 65 -8.15 7.38 -11.80
C ARG A 65 -8.83 6.40 -12.76
N PHE A 66 -8.31 5.18 -12.86
CA PHE A 66 -8.90 4.16 -13.73
C PHE A 66 -10.32 3.78 -13.29
N ALA A 67 -10.55 3.61 -11.98
CA ALA A 67 -11.89 3.34 -11.44
C ALA A 67 -12.88 4.48 -11.75
N LEU A 68 -12.45 5.73 -11.66
CA LEU A 68 -13.27 6.90 -12.04
C LEU A 68 -13.62 6.91 -13.53
N VAL A 69 -12.67 6.57 -14.40
CA VAL A 69 -12.91 6.48 -15.85
C VAL A 69 -13.94 5.39 -16.15
N LEU A 70 -13.80 4.20 -15.56
CA LEU A 70 -14.77 3.11 -15.73
C LEU A 70 -16.16 3.50 -15.22
N MET A 71 -16.24 4.20 -14.09
CA MET A 71 -17.50 4.71 -13.57
C MET A 71 -18.16 5.69 -14.54
N GLY A 72 -17.39 6.63 -15.10
CA GLY A 72 -17.88 7.56 -16.12
C GLY A 72 -18.45 6.84 -17.34
N ALA A 73 -17.75 5.81 -17.83
CA ALA A 73 -18.21 4.98 -18.94
C ALA A 73 -19.51 4.22 -18.62
N LEU A 74 -19.61 3.60 -17.43
CA LEU A 74 -20.82 2.91 -16.98
C LEU A 74 -22.02 3.86 -16.88
N ASN A 75 -21.84 5.03 -16.28
CA ASN A 75 -22.90 6.04 -16.16
C ASN A 75 -23.34 6.54 -17.54
N ALA A 76 -22.40 6.76 -18.47
CA ALA A 76 -22.72 7.16 -19.84
C ALA A 76 -23.54 6.09 -20.57
N ALA A 77 -23.18 4.80 -20.41
CA ALA A 77 -23.95 3.70 -20.99
C ALA A 77 -25.38 3.67 -20.44
N VAL A 78 -25.57 3.81 -19.12
CA VAL A 78 -26.89 3.89 -18.49
C VAL A 78 -27.69 5.08 -19.00
N LEU A 79 -27.06 6.24 -19.16
CA LEU A 79 -27.71 7.44 -19.69
C LEU A 79 -28.16 7.24 -21.14
N VAL A 80 -27.33 6.63 -21.99
CA VAL A 80 -27.68 6.31 -23.39
C VAL A 80 -28.83 5.32 -23.47
N VAL A 81 -28.87 4.31 -22.59
CA VAL A 81 -30.03 3.41 -22.50
C VAL A 81 -31.26 4.18 -22.03
N SER A 82 -31.09 5.13 -21.10
CA SER A 82 -32.18 5.91 -20.53
C SER A 82 -32.83 6.88 -21.53
N THR A 83 -32.12 7.30 -22.57
CA THR A 83 -32.69 8.16 -23.62
C THR A 83 -33.56 7.38 -24.62
N ARG A 84 -33.51 6.05 -24.61
CA ARG A 84 -34.35 5.19 -25.46
C ARG A 84 -35.71 4.94 -24.80
N THR A 85 -36.56 5.97 -24.81
CA THR A 85 -37.89 5.96 -24.19
C THR A 85 -38.79 4.83 -24.67
N ASP A 86 -38.76 4.49 -25.95
CA ASP A 86 -39.64 3.46 -26.53
C ASP A 86 -39.34 2.07 -25.94
N LEU A 87 -38.06 1.76 -25.79
CA LEU A 87 -37.61 0.49 -25.23
C LEU A 87 -37.79 0.45 -23.71
N LEU A 88 -37.55 1.57 -23.03
CA LEU A 88 -37.84 1.68 -21.61
C LEU A 88 -39.33 1.47 -21.31
N GLN A 89 -40.23 2.06 -22.10
CA GLN A 89 -41.67 1.90 -21.90
C GLN A 89 -42.11 0.43 -22.02
N GLY A 90 -41.56 -0.32 -22.97
CA GLY A 90 -41.81 -1.75 -23.10
C GLY A 90 -41.38 -2.54 -21.86
N VAL A 91 -40.16 -2.34 -21.38
CA VAL A 91 -39.61 -3.07 -20.22
C VAL A 91 -40.32 -2.66 -18.92
N PHE A 92 -40.60 -1.36 -18.73
CA PHE A 92 -41.35 -0.88 -17.57
C PHE A 92 -42.81 -1.38 -17.56
N GLY A 93 -43.39 -1.70 -18.71
CA GLY A 93 -44.71 -2.32 -18.80
C GLY A 93 -44.73 -3.74 -18.23
N GLU A 94 -43.71 -4.55 -18.54
CA GLU A 94 -43.63 -5.95 -18.08
C GLU A 94 -43.06 -6.09 -16.66
N PHE A 95 -42.05 -5.29 -16.31
CA PHE A 95 -41.30 -5.42 -15.05
C PHE A 95 -41.09 -4.09 -14.29
N PRO A 96 -42.14 -3.31 -13.98
CA PRO A 96 -42.00 -1.95 -13.44
C PRO A 96 -41.24 -1.92 -12.11
N ILE A 97 -41.52 -2.87 -11.22
CA ILE A 97 -40.90 -2.93 -9.88
C ILE A 97 -39.42 -3.31 -9.99
N ALA A 98 -39.07 -4.28 -10.85
CA ALA A 98 -37.70 -4.74 -10.99
C ALA A 98 -36.80 -3.66 -11.62
N VAL A 99 -37.27 -3.00 -12.68
CA VAL A 99 -36.52 -1.91 -13.32
C VAL A 99 -36.38 -0.71 -12.37
N GLY A 100 -37.47 -0.29 -11.73
CA GLY A 100 -37.44 0.81 -10.75
C GLY A 100 -36.50 0.51 -9.57
N GLY A 101 -36.53 -0.73 -9.05
CA GLY A 101 -35.64 -1.19 -8.00
C GLY A 101 -34.16 -1.21 -8.42
N LEU A 102 -33.85 -1.73 -9.61
CA LEU A 102 -32.49 -1.77 -10.15
C LEU A 102 -31.94 -0.37 -10.38
N LEU A 103 -32.71 0.54 -10.98
CA LEU A 103 -32.31 1.93 -11.19
C LEU A 103 -32.14 2.70 -9.88
N GLY A 104 -33.07 2.51 -8.92
CA GLY A 104 -32.95 3.10 -7.60
C GLY A 104 -31.69 2.63 -6.85
N LEU A 105 -31.44 1.31 -6.85
CA LEU A 105 -30.24 0.74 -6.25
C LEU A 105 -28.96 1.19 -6.97
N TYR A 106 -29.01 1.34 -8.29
CA TYR A 106 -27.90 1.88 -9.07
C TYR A 106 -27.59 3.33 -8.68
N ALA A 107 -28.62 4.18 -8.57
CA ALA A 107 -28.44 5.58 -8.17
C ALA A 107 -27.83 5.69 -6.76
N VAL A 108 -28.32 4.91 -5.79
CA VAL A 108 -27.75 4.86 -4.44
C VAL A 108 -26.29 4.39 -4.48
N THR A 109 -25.99 3.35 -5.26
CA THR A 109 -24.63 2.82 -5.39
C THR A 109 -23.69 3.82 -6.07
N ALA A 110 -24.16 4.55 -7.08
CA ALA A 110 -23.40 5.59 -7.77
C ALA A 110 -23.05 6.75 -6.82
N VAL A 111 -24.02 7.22 -6.02
CA VAL A 111 -23.78 8.24 -4.99
C VAL A 111 -22.78 7.72 -3.95
N TYR A 112 -22.97 6.49 -3.45
CA TYR A 112 -22.02 5.87 -2.53
C TYR A 112 -20.61 5.80 -3.11
N PHE A 113 -20.47 5.39 -4.38
CA PHE A 113 -19.20 5.35 -5.08
C PHE A 113 -18.54 6.73 -5.16
N PHE A 114 -19.30 7.78 -5.50
CA PHE A 114 -18.78 9.16 -5.51
C PHE A 114 -18.24 9.58 -4.14
N LEU A 115 -18.96 9.27 -3.05
CA LEU A 115 -18.48 9.56 -1.71
C LEU A 115 -17.17 8.82 -1.39
N GLN A 116 -17.03 7.55 -1.82
CA GLN A 116 -15.78 6.80 -1.68
C GLN A 116 -14.64 7.38 -2.51
N ALA A 117 -14.92 7.87 -3.71
CA ALA A 117 -13.92 8.53 -4.56
C ALA A 117 -13.41 9.83 -3.92
N ILE A 118 -14.31 10.64 -3.35
CA ILE A 118 -13.96 11.86 -2.61
C ILE A 118 -13.07 11.51 -1.42
N GLU A 119 -13.42 10.48 -0.65
CA GLU A 119 -12.62 10.04 0.50
C GLU A 119 -11.24 9.51 0.07
N ALA A 120 -11.15 8.79 -1.05
CA ALA A 120 -9.88 8.30 -1.60
C ALA A 120 -8.94 9.45 -2.03
N LEU A 121 -9.51 10.57 -2.51
CA LEU A 121 -8.77 11.76 -2.95
C LEU A 121 -8.57 12.78 -1.83
N ARG A 122 -9.16 12.56 -0.65
CA ARG A 122 -9.15 13.52 0.44
C ARG A 122 -7.71 13.73 0.95
N PRO A 123 -7.21 14.97 1.01
CA PRO A 123 -5.93 15.25 1.65
C PRO A 123 -6.06 14.99 3.16
N GLY A 124 -5.39 13.95 3.64
CA GLY A 124 -5.30 13.60 5.06
C GLY A 124 -4.00 14.08 5.68
N ARG A 125 -4.02 14.36 6.99
CA ARG A 125 -2.81 14.49 7.81
C ARG A 125 -2.43 13.12 8.34
N PHE A 126 -1.26 12.62 7.97
CA PHE A 126 -0.80 11.28 8.32
C PHE A 126 0.34 11.30 9.32
N LYS A 127 0.25 12.15 10.36
CA LYS A 127 1.31 12.26 11.37
C LYS A 127 1.34 11.02 12.27
N PRO A 128 2.45 10.26 12.31
CA PRO A 128 2.60 9.14 13.22
C PRO A 128 2.54 9.61 14.67
N ARG A 129 1.92 8.81 15.54
CA ARG A 129 1.99 9.03 16.99
C ARG A 129 3.33 8.51 17.49
N LEU A 130 4.16 9.39 18.04
CA LEU A 130 5.47 9.02 18.60
C LEU A 130 5.35 8.20 19.91
N GLY A 131 4.15 8.09 20.48
CA GLY A 131 3.85 7.21 21.60
C GLY A 131 4.75 7.47 22.81
N ASN A 132 5.53 6.44 23.19
CA ASN A 132 6.40 6.46 24.36
C ASN A 132 7.84 6.92 24.05
N TRP A 133 8.11 7.44 22.85
CA TRP A 133 9.43 7.97 22.52
C TRP A 133 9.71 9.22 23.36
N SER A 134 10.66 9.12 24.29
CA SER A 134 11.03 10.24 25.15
C SER A 134 11.63 11.37 24.32
N LYS A 135 11.23 12.61 24.62
CA LYS A 135 11.82 13.82 24.02
C LYS A 135 13.28 14.02 24.39
N ASP A 136 13.70 13.43 25.51
CA ASP A 136 15.07 13.51 26.01
C ASP A 136 15.95 12.38 25.45
N ALA A 137 15.42 11.52 24.57
CA ALA A 137 16.21 10.49 23.92
C ALA A 137 17.16 11.09 22.88
N ASP A 138 18.40 10.58 22.82
CA ASP A 138 19.42 11.07 21.89
C ASP A 138 19.02 10.93 20.40
N ASP A 139 18.15 9.97 20.10
CA ASP A 139 17.63 9.69 18.76
C ASP A 139 16.27 10.35 18.47
N TYR A 140 15.77 11.20 19.38
CA TYR A 140 14.46 11.83 19.20
C TYR A 140 14.44 12.69 17.91
N PRO A 141 13.41 12.55 17.06
CA PRO A 141 13.30 13.26 15.79
C PRO A 141 13.32 14.78 15.96
N MET A 142 14.21 15.44 15.23
CA MET A 142 14.35 16.89 15.29
C MET A 142 13.42 17.65 14.33
N GLY A 143 12.50 17.01 13.63
CA GLY A 143 11.54 17.62 12.70
C GLY A 143 12.18 18.30 11.48
N VAL A 144 13.26 17.72 10.94
CA VAL A 144 13.99 18.31 9.79
C VAL A 144 13.52 17.78 8.44
N ARG A 145 12.82 16.65 8.38
CA ARG A 145 12.31 16.12 7.11
C ARG A 145 10.80 16.19 7.00
N TYR A 146 10.06 16.02 8.10
CA TYR A 146 8.60 16.03 8.05
C TYR A 146 8.05 17.42 7.76
N PHE A 147 7.38 17.59 6.61
CA PHE A 147 6.97 18.93 6.13
C PHE A 147 6.11 19.70 7.13
N GLU A 148 5.21 19.05 7.87
CA GLU A 148 4.39 19.76 8.86
C GLU A 148 5.24 20.36 10.00
N ASP A 149 6.38 19.76 10.33
CA ASP A 149 7.31 20.27 11.34
C ASP A 149 8.26 21.31 10.73
N VAL A 150 8.65 21.15 9.47
CA VAL A 150 9.48 22.11 8.72
C VAL A 150 8.77 23.45 8.53
N ILE A 151 7.49 23.45 8.14
CA ILE A 151 6.73 24.69 7.91
C ILE A 151 6.45 25.50 9.19
N GLN A 152 6.62 24.89 10.37
CA GLN A 152 6.49 25.58 11.65
C GLN A 152 7.76 26.38 12.01
N ARG A 153 8.85 26.23 11.25
CA ARG A 153 10.13 26.88 11.47
C ARG A 153 10.37 28.00 10.48
N ASP A 154 11.17 28.98 10.90
CA ASP A 154 11.76 29.96 10.00
C ASP A 154 12.95 29.35 9.23
N ALA A 155 13.34 29.97 8.11
CA ALA A 155 14.40 29.44 7.25
C ALA A 155 15.75 29.31 7.98
N VAL A 156 16.07 30.23 8.89
CA VAL A 156 17.33 30.20 9.66
C VAL A 156 17.28 29.08 10.71
N GLY A 157 16.16 28.94 11.43
CA GLY A 157 15.97 27.83 12.36
C GLY A 157 16.02 26.47 11.68
N TYR A 158 15.45 26.35 10.48
CA TYR A 158 15.53 25.12 9.68
C TYR A 158 16.97 24.79 9.25
N TRP A 159 17.72 25.80 8.78
CA TRP A 159 19.14 25.62 8.43
C TRP A 159 19.98 25.17 9.62
N ARG A 160 19.79 25.77 10.81
CA ARG A 160 20.49 25.35 12.03
C ARG A 160 20.15 23.92 12.42
N ALA A 161 18.87 23.54 12.36
CA ALA A 161 18.46 22.17 12.63
C ALA A 161 19.16 21.18 11.69
N TRP A 162 19.35 21.50 10.40
CA TRP A 162 20.13 20.64 9.51
C TRP A 162 21.63 20.55 9.84
N ASN A 163 22.22 21.58 10.43
CA ASN A 163 23.62 21.54 10.84
C ASN A 163 23.84 20.79 12.16
N GLU A 164 22.83 20.74 13.03
CA GLU A 164 22.92 20.15 14.36
C GLU A 164 22.40 18.70 14.42
N VAL A 165 21.74 18.22 13.36
CA VAL A 165 21.10 16.89 13.34
C VAL A 165 22.14 15.77 13.41
N GLN A 166 21.91 14.82 14.31
CA GLN A 166 22.74 13.63 14.45
C GLN A 166 22.25 12.49 13.55
N THR A 167 23.11 11.52 13.25
CA THR A 167 22.77 10.37 12.38
C THR A 167 21.65 9.51 12.95
N GLY A 168 21.58 9.34 14.28
CA GLY A 168 20.49 8.64 14.97
C GLY A 168 19.14 9.34 14.76
N GLN A 169 19.11 10.65 14.98
CA GLN A 169 17.93 11.50 14.78
C GLN A 169 17.50 11.51 13.30
N LEU A 170 18.44 11.51 12.37
CA LEU A 170 18.12 11.44 10.94
C LEU A 170 17.45 10.10 10.55
N ASN A 171 17.93 8.98 11.10
CA ASN A 171 17.28 7.69 10.90
C ASN A 171 15.87 7.65 11.52
N ALA A 172 15.70 8.27 12.70
CA ALA A 172 14.39 8.44 13.32
C ALA A 172 13.41 9.25 12.44
N GLU A 173 13.88 10.37 11.86
CA GLU A 173 13.10 11.18 10.92
C GLU A 173 12.59 10.34 9.73
N ILE A 174 13.48 9.57 9.10
CA ILE A 174 13.10 8.76 7.93
C ILE A 174 12.13 7.65 8.35
N ALA A 175 12.36 7.01 9.49
CA ALA A 175 11.44 6.00 10.01
C ALA A 175 10.01 6.57 10.23
N ILE A 176 9.91 7.78 10.76
CA ILE A 176 8.63 8.49 10.93
C ILE A 176 8.02 8.83 9.57
N GLN A 177 8.80 9.30 8.61
CA GLN A 177 8.31 9.56 7.25
C GLN A 177 7.78 8.29 6.59
N VAL A 178 8.54 7.20 6.62
CA VAL A 178 8.11 5.90 6.08
C VAL A 178 6.83 5.45 6.75
N HIS A 179 6.73 5.53 8.09
CA HIS A 179 5.52 5.16 8.80
C HIS A 179 4.32 6.05 8.42
N SER A 180 4.54 7.36 8.26
CA SER A 180 3.52 8.30 7.74
C SER A 180 3.03 7.88 6.35
N LEU A 181 3.94 7.47 5.46
CA LEU A 181 3.59 6.99 4.12
C LEU A 181 2.85 5.65 4.19
N CYS A 182 3.22 4.74 5.09
CA CYS A 182 2.48 3.49 5.32
C CYS A 182 1.04 3.75 5.79
N LEU A 183 0.84 4.68 6.74
CA LEU A 183 -0.50 5.08 7.19
C LEU A 183 -1.34 5.64 6.04
N LYS A 184 -0.74 6.52 5.23
CA LYS A 184 -1.37 7.07 4.03
C LYS A 184 -1.75 5.96 3.04
N ASN A 185 -0.80 5.09 2.70
CA ASN A 185 -1.02 3.98 1.77
C ASN A 185 -2.12 3.02 2.27
N ASN A 186 -2.14 2.69 3.56
CA ASN A 186 -3.19 1.84 4.09
C ASN A 186 -4.58 2.49 3.99
N ALA A 187 -4.69 3.77 4.37
CA ALA A 187 -5.94 4.52 4.26
C ALA A 187 -6.43 4.63 2.81
N THR A 188 -5.53 4.96 1.87
CA THR A 188 -5.86 5.02 0.43
C THR A 188 -6.29 3.65 -0.10
N ARG A 189 -5.58 2.58 0.25
CA ARG A 189 -5.92 1.22 -0.16
C ARG A 189 -7.29 0.77 0.35
N ASP A 190 -7.64 1.12 1.59
CA ASP A 190 -8.96 0.80 2.14
C ASP A 190 -10.07 1.57 1.44
N ALA A 191 -9.84 2.84 1.08
CA ALA A 191 -10.77 3.60 0.24
C ALA A 191 -10.91 3.00 -1.17
N LEU A 192 -9.80 2.62 -1.80
CA LEU A 192 -9.79 1.95 -3.12
C LEU A 192 -10.57 0.64 -3.09
N ARG A 193 -10.42 -0.20 -2.06
CA ARG A 193 -11.20 -1.43 -1.93
C ARG A 193 -12.71 -1.16 -1.93
N ARG A 194 -13.16 -0.12 -1.19
CA ARG A 194 -14.57 0.28 -1.16
C ARG A 194 -15.03 0.83 -2.52
N LEU A 195 -14.16 1.58 -3.19
CA LEU A 195 -14.39 2.11 -4.55
C LEU A 195 -14.62 0.97 -5.55
N PHE A 196 -13.70 0.00 -5.62
CA PHE A 196 -13.82 -1.16 -6.51
C PHE A 196 -15.03 -2.05 -6.17
N ALA A 197 -15.39 -2.18 -4.89
CA ALA A 197 -16.60 -2.88 -4.50
C ALA A 197 -17.85 -2.20 -5.06
N GLY A 198 -17.95 -0.86 -4.95
CA GLY A 198 -19.02 -0.08 -5.56
C GLY A 198 -19.07 -0.24 -7.09
N LEU A 199 -17.91 -0.19 -7.75
CA LEU A 199 -17.80 -0.40 -9.19
C LEU A 199 -18.33 -1.77 -9.61
N ARG A 200 -17.96 -2.83 -8.88
CA ARG A 200 -18.41 -4.20 -9.15
C ARG A 200 -19.94 -4.31 -9.04
N VAL A 201 -20.53 -3.71 -8.01
CA VAL A 201 -21.99 -3.70 -7.84
C VAL A 201 -22.65 -2.93 -9.00
N MET A 202 -22.14 -1.76 -9.36
CA MET A 202 -22.65 -0.99 -10.51
C MET A 202 -22.61 -1.80 -11.80
N THR A 203 -21.51 -2.50 -12.09
CA THR A 203 -21.39 -3.35 -13.27
C THR A 203 -22.44 -4.46 -13.29
N VAL A 204 -22.68 -5.11 -12.15
CA VAL A 204 -23.72 -6.16 -12.04
C VAL A 204 -25.12 -5.58 -12.27
N LEU A 205 -25.41 -4.39 -11.72
CA LEU A 205 -26.70 -3.72 -11.91
C LEU A 205 -26.92 -3.33 -13.38
N VAL A 206 -25.89 -2.79 -14.04
CA VAL A 206 -25.95 -2.48 -15.48
C VAL A 206 -26.16 -3.74 -16.30
N ALA A 207 -25.42 -4.81 -16.02
CA ALA A 207 -25.61 -6.09 -16.70
C ALA A 207 -27.04 -6.62 -16.52
N GLY A 208 -27.58 -6.57 -15.30
CA GLY A 208 -28.96 -6.98 -15.01
C GLY A 208 -30.00 -6.14 -15.78
N LEU A 209 -29.82 -4.82 -15.83
CA LEU A 209 -30.67 -3.94 -16.62
C LEU A 209 -30.61 -4.29 -18.11
N LEU A 210 -29.41 -4.49 -18.66
CA LEU A 210 -29.23 -4.88 -20.05
C LEU A 210 -29.85 -6.25 -20.36
N THR A 211 -29.76 -7.23 -19.46
CA THR A 211 -30.38 -8.53 -19.63
C THR A 211 -31.91 -8.43 -19.66
N LEU A 212 -32.52 -7.68 -18.74
CA LEU A 212 -33.97 -7.43 -18.77
C LEU A 212 -34.40 -6.72 -20.05
N PHE A 213 -33.59 -5.77 -20.50
CA PHE A 213 -33.84 -5.03 -21.72
C PHE A 213 -33.82 -5.93 -22.96
N VAL A 214 -32.79 -6.76 -23.10
CA VAL A 214 -32.68 -7.74 -24.20
C VAL A 214 -33.84 -8.73 -24.13
N TYR A 215 -34.18 -9.22 -22.93
CA TYR A 215 -35.29 -10.16 -22.75
C TYR A 215 -36.63 -9.56 -23.21
N ALA A 216 -36.97 -8.36 -22.77
CA ALA A 216 -38.21 -7.69 -23.17
C ALA A 216 -38.22 -7.36 -24.68
N THR A 217 -37.05 -7.08 -25.27
CA THR A 217 -36.95 -6.82 -26.72
C THR A 217 -37.13 -8.09 -27.55
N LEU A 218 -36.78 -9.26 -27.02
CA LEU A 218 -36.99 -10.55 -27.69
C LEU A 218 -38.42 -11.08 -27.54
N ASN A 219 -39.16 -10.59 -26.54
CA ASN A 219 -40.48 -11.10 -26.18
C ASN A 219 -41.65 -10.19 -26.65
N ASN A 220 -41.33 -8.97 -27.12
CA ASN A 220 -42.20 -8.07 -27.90
C ASN A 220 -42.02 -8.32 -29.41
#